data_AF-A0A0B4DZQ6-F1
#
_entry.id   AF-A0A0B4DZQ6-F1
#
_cell.length_a   1.000
_cell.length_b   1.000
_cell.length_c   1.000
_cell.angle_alpha   90.00
_cell.angle_beta   90.00
_cell.angle_gamma   90.00
#
_symmetry.space_group_name_H-M   'P 1'
#
loop_
_entity.id
_entity.type
_entity.pdbx_description
1 polymer ?
#
loop_
_entity_poly.entity_id
_entity_poly.type
_entity_poly.pdbx_seq_one_letter_code
_entity_poly.pdbx_strand_id
1 'polypeptide(L)'
;MQDMNNTARQIVGSPEHYLDDTSLFTQAWAAMKAARGQGFDPARLRAAHLIDRPEPAPEPTDQTLARVGAKVRALIAEKNIPVQHRNAA
;
A
#
# COMPACT_ATOMS: atom_id res chain seq x y z
N MET A 1 -8.42 9.29 26.79
CA MET A 1 -9.20 9.90 25.67
C MET A 1 -8.37 10.88 24.83
N GLN A 2 -7.39 11.60 25.40
CA GLN A 2 -6.49 12.49 24.64
C GLN A 2 -5.58 11.75 23.65
N ASP A 3 -5.10 10.55 23.99
CA ASP A 3 -4.20 9.77 23.13
C ASP A 3 -4.84 9.41 21.79
N MET A 4 -6.12 9.03 21.82
CA MET A 4 -6.88 8.66 20.62
C MET A 4 -7.08 9.85 19.66
N ASN A 5 -7.18 11.08 20.17
CA ASN A 5 -7.26 12.30 19.37
C ASN A 5 -5.92 12.69 18.75
N ASN A 6 -4.80 12.44 19.45
CA ASN A 6 -3.46 12.69 18.92
C ASN A 6 -3.14 11.71 17.79
N THR A 7 -3.43 10.42 17.98
CA THR A 7 -3.29 9.40 16.94
C THR A 7 -4.18 9.70 15.73
N ALA A 8 -5.44 10.10 15.97
CA ALA A 8 -6.35 10.47 14.89
C ALA A 8 -5.84 11.67 14.07
N ARG A 9 -5.26 12.68 14.73
CA ARG A 9 -4.62 13.83 14.05
C ARG A 9 -3.43 13.43 13.20
N GLN A 10 -2.59 12.49 13.67
CA GLN A 10 -1.45 12.00 12.89
C GLN A 10 -1.92 11.27 11.63
N ILE A 11 -2.92 10.38 11.76
CA ILE A 11 -3.46 9.62 10.63
C ILE A 11 -4.13 10.53 9.60
N VAL A 12 -4.90 11.53 10.05
CA VAL A 12 -5.55 12.51 9.15
C VAL A 12 -4.55 13.51 8.55
N GLY A 13 -3.43 13.78 9.23
CA GLY A 13 -2.37 14.69 8.77
C GLY A 13 -1.48 14.12 7.68
N SER A 14 -1.36 12.80 7.61
CA SER A 14 -0.57 12.09 6.57
C SER A 14 -1.30 10.85 6.07
N PRO A 15 -2.49 11.01 5.44
CA PRO A 15 -3.33 9.89 5.00
C PRO A 15 -2.66 8.99 3.95
N GLU A 16 -1.68 9.51 3.21
CA GLU A 16 -0.87 8.79 2.22
C GLU A 16 -0.10 7.60 2.81
N HIS A 17 0.21 7.62 4.10
CA HIS A 17 0.88 6.52 4.80
C HIS A 17 -0.09 5.40 5.24
N TYR A 18 -1.40 5.59 5.06
CA TYR A 18 -2.45 4.68 5.52
C TYR A 18 -3.39 4.25 4.38
N LEU A 19 -2.95 4.40 3.13
CA LEU A 19 -3.76 4.06 1.94
C LEU A 19 -4.10 2.56 1.86
N ASP A 20 -3.29 1.70 2.46
CA ASP A 20 -3.50 0.25 2.49
C ASP A 20 -4.57 -0.18 3.52
N ASP A 21 -4.91 0.71 4.48
CA ASP A 21 -5.99 0.50 5.44
C ASP A 21 -6.88 1.75 5.55
N THR A 22 -7.80 1.86 4.59
CA THR A 22 -8.81 2.93 4.53
C THR A 22 -9.76 2.93 5.75
N SER A 23 -9.86 1.81 6.48
CA SER A 23 -10.67 1.75 7.70
C SER A 23 -10.04 2.56 8.83
N LEU A 24 -8.70 2.55 8.92
CA LEU A 24 -7.93 3.29 9.91
C LEU A 24 -8.11 4.81 9.73
N PHE A 25 -8.02 5.28 8.49
CA PHE A 25 -8.28 6.69 8.16
C PHE A 25 -9.72 7.09 8.49
N THR A 26 -10.69 6.26 8.12
CA THR A 26 -12.11 6.53 8.38
C THR A 26 -12.40 6.63 9.88
N GLN A 27 -11.83 5.75 10.68
CA GLN A 27 -11.97 5.78 12.15
C GLN A 27 -11.29 7.01 12.77
N ALA A 28 -10.08 7.34 12.34
CA ALA A 28 -9.38 8.55 12.79
C ALA A 28 -10.17 9.82 12.46
N TRP A 29 -10.71 9.90 11.25
CA TRP A 29 -11.52 11.03 10.83
C TRP A 29 -12.84 11.12 11.62
N ALA A 30 -13.53 9.99 11.83
CA ALA A 30 -14.73 9.91 12.66
C ALA A 30 -14.47 10.36 14.10
N ALA A 31 -13.36 9.92 14.70
CA ALA A 31 -12.94 10.34 16.04
C ALA A 31 -12.71 11.86 16.11
N MET A 32 -12.04 12.45 15.10
CA MET A 32 -11.85 13.89 15.00
C MET A 32 -13.16 14.68 14.83
N LYS A 33 -14.12 14.14 14.07
CA LYS A 33 -15.45 14.74 13.90
C LYS A 33 -16.24 14.71 15.20
N ALA A 34 -16.26 13.56 15.87
CA ALA A 34 -16.91 13.37 17.16
C ALA A 34 -16.33 14.31 18.24
N ALA A 35 -15.00 14.48 18.28
CA ALA A 35 -14.33 15.41 19.18
C ALA A 35 -14.72 16.89 18.95
N ARG A 36 -15.23 17.23 17.77
CA ARG A 36 -15.77 18.57 17.43
C ARG A 36 -17.28 18.68 17.64
N GLY A 37 -17.92 17.67 18.25
CA GLY A 37 -19.38 17.62 18.42
C GLY A 37 -20.16 17.43 17.12
N GLN A 38 -19.49 17.07 16.03
CA GLN A 38 -20.12 16.82 14.74
C GLN A 38 -20.31 15.31 14.57
N GLY A 39 -21.56 14.83 14.62
CA GLY A 39 -21.88 13.44 14.34
C GLY A 39 -21.39 13.04 12.95
N PHE A 40 -20.69 11.91 12.87
CA PHE A 40 -20.22 11.32 11.62
C PHE A 40 -21.07 10.09 11.30
N ASP A 41 -21.67 10.07 10.12
CA ASP A 41 -22.37 8.90 9.60
C ASP A 41 -21.48 8.20 8.56
N PRO A 42 -20.90 7.03 8.90
CA PRO A 42 -20.05 6.26 7.99
C PRO A 42 -20.79 5.80 6.73
N ALA A 43 -22.13 5.67 6.77
CA ALA A 43 -22.91 5.27 5.61
C ALA A 43 -22.91 6.33 4.50
N ARG A 44 -22.65 7.61 4.85
CA ARG A 44 -22.50 8.71 3.89
C ARG A 44 -21.19 8.66 3.11
N LEU A 45 -20.23 7.84 3.53
CA LEU A 45 -18.96 7.66 2.82
C LEU A 45 -19.10 6.81 1.54
N ARG A 46 -20.29 6.24 1.26
CA ARG A 46 -20.47 5.29 0.17
C ARG A 46 -20.17 5.91 -1.21
N ALA A 47 -19.13 5.35 -1.83
CA ALA A 47 -18.79 5.30 -3.25
C ALA A 47 -18.44 6.60 -4.00
N ALA A 48 -18.92 7.78 -3.61
CA ALA A 48 -18.62 9.02 -4.35
C ALA A 48 -17.16 9.51 -4.22
N HIS A 49 -16.39 8.95 -3.30
CA HIS A 49 -15.01 9.36 -2.99
C HIS A 49 -13.98 8.22 -3.15
N LEU A 50 -14.31 7.13 -3.85
CA LEU A 50 -13.29 6.19 -4.30
C LEU A 50 -12.48 6.87 -5.39
N ILE A 51 -11.51 7.70 -4.98
CA ILE A 51 -10.43 8.13 -5.84
C ILE A 51 -9.72 6.85 -6.24
N ASP A 52 -9.81 6.51 -7.53
CA ASP A 52 -9.10 5.36 -8.07
C ASP A 52 -7.64 5.49 -7.66
N ARG A 53 -7.10 4.47 -6.97
CA ARG A 53 -5.70 4.49 -6.52
C ARG A 53 -4.87 4.67 -7.79
N PRO A 54 -4.05 5.75 -7.92
CA PRO A 54 -3.19 5.87 -9.08
C PRO A 54 -2.33 4.62 -9.14
N GLU A 55 -2.28 3.99 -10.31
CA GLU A 55 -1.52 2.77 -10.51
C GLU A 55 -0.10 3.01 -9.99
N PRO A 56 0.46 2.12 -9.16
CA PRO A 56 1.81 2.30 -8.65
C PRO A 56 2.75 2.49 -9.84
N ALA A 57 3.69 3.43 -9.72
CA ALA A 57 4.66 3.68 -10.78
C ALA A 57 5.32 2.35 -11.17
N PRO A 58 5.43 2.05 -12.47
CA PRO A 58 5.99 0.78 -12.92
C PRO A 58 7.39 0.61 -12.34
N GLU A 59 7.67 -0.60 -11.85
CA GLU A 59 9.00 -0.98 -11.36
C GLU A 59 10.05 -0.67 -12.46
N PRO A 60 11.17 0.01 -12.15
CA PRO A 60 12.23 0.23 -13.11
C PRO A 60 12.64 -1.09 -13.77
N THR A 61 12.86 -1.06 -15.08
CA THR A 61 13.15 -2.27 -15.87
C THR A 61 14.31 -3.07 -15.29
N ASP A 62 15.37 -2.40 -14.83
CA ASP A 62 16.53 -3.06 -14.23
C ASP A 62 16.19 -3.81 -12.93
N GLN A 63 15.30 -3.25 -12.11
CA GLN A 63 14.86 -3.86 -10.86
C GLN A 63 13.99 -5.10 -11.14
N THR A 64 13.10 -5.00 -12.12
CA THR A 64 12.30 -6.13 -12.60
C THR A 64 13.19 -7.26 -13.13
N LEU A 65 14.19 -6.93 -13.95
CA LEU A 65 15.13 -7.90 -14.52
C LEU A 65 15.97 -8.58 -13.44
N ALA A 66 16.45 -7.83 -12.45
CA ALA A 66 17.19 -8.39 -11.32
C ALA A 66 16.33 -9.38 -10.51
N ARG A 67 15.08 -9.00 -10.19
CA ARG A 67 14.13 -9.82 -9.44
C ARG A 67 13.76 -11.10 -10.20
N VAL A 68 13.43 -10.98 -11.48
CA VAL A 68 13.12 -12.14 -12.34
C VAL A 68 14.35 -13.04 -12.49
N GLY A 69 15.53 -12.47 -12.73
CA GLY A 69 16.78 -13.23 -12.85
C GLY A 69 17.13 -13.99 -11.56
N ALA A 70 16.88 -13.42 -10.38
CA ALA A 70 17.02 -14.12 -9.10
C ALA A 70 16.03 -15.28 -8.99
N LYS A 71 14.75 -15.06 -9.30
CA LYS A 71 13.71 -16.09 -9.24
C LYS A 71 13.97 -17.25 -10.21
N VAL A 72 14.41 -16.95 -11.42
CA VAL A 72 14.77 -17.97 -12.43
C VAL A 72 15.95 -18.81 -11.96
N ARG A 73 17.00 -18.20 -11.40
CA ARG A 73 18.14 -18.94 -10.84
C ARG A 73 17.74 -19.85 -9.67
N ALA A 74 16.89 -19.36 -8.77
CA ALA A 74 16.35 -20.18 -7.68
C ALA A 74 15.56 -21.39 -8.21
N LEU A 75 14.70 -21.17 -9.21
CA LEU A 75 13.92 -22.23 -9.83
C LEU A 75 14.78 -23.27 -10.56
N ILE A 76 15.85 -22.83 -11.22
CA ILE A 76 16.83 -23.70 -11.86
C ILE A 76 17.50 -24.61 -10.83
N ALA A 77 17.92 -24.04 -9.70
CA ALA A 77 18.56 -24.79 -8.61
C ALA A 77 17.58 -25.80 -7.99
N GLU A 78 16.34 -25.38 -7.72
CA GLU A 78 15.28 -26.24 -7.16
C GLU A 78 14.95 -27.43 -8.09
N LYS A 79 14.84 -27.16 -9.40
CA LYS A 79 14.42 -28.16 -10.39
C LYS A 79 15.58 -28.92 -11.03
N ASN A 80 16.81 -28.67 -10.58
CA ASN A 80 18.05 -29.23 -11.13
C ASN A 80 18.10 -29.13 -12.67
N ILE A 81 17.69 -27.97 -13.21
CA ILE A 81 17.62 -27.74 -14.65
C ILE A 81 19.04 -27.53 -15.20
N PRO A 82 19.48 -28.28 -16.22
CA PRO A 82 20.80 -28.05 -16.82
C PRO A 82 20.83 -26.71 -17.53
N VAL A 83 21.71 -25.81 -17.09
CA VAL A 83 21.91 -24.49 -17.70
C VAL A 83 22.97 -24.59 -18.77
N GLN A 84 22.62 -24.24 -20.01
CA GLN A 84 23.58 -24.11 -21.11
C GLN A 84 24.24 -22.73 -21.04
N HIS A 85 25.52 -22.67 -20.67
CA HIS A 85 26.30 -21.43 -20.81
C HIS A 85 26.67 -21.24 -22.28
N ARG A 86 25.91 -20.39 -22.98
CA ARG A 86 26.36 -19.84 -24.25
C ARG A 86 27.38 -18.74 -23.97
N ASN A 87 28.65 -19.05 -24.20
CA ASN A 87 29.69 -18.03 -24.31
C ASN A 87 29.39 -17.20 -25.55
N ALA A 88 29.00 -15.94 -25.36
CA ALA A 88 29.01 -14.97 -26.46
C ALA A 88 30.48 -14.64 -26.77
N ALA A 89 30.88 -14.91 -28.01
CA ALA A 89 32.20 -14.56 -28.54
C ALA A 89 32.27 -13.07 -28.92
#